data_AF-A0A354U6D0-F1
#
_entry.id   AF-A0A354U6D0-F1
#
_cell.length_a   1.000
_cell.length_b   1.000
_cell.length_c   1.000
_cell.angle_alpha   90.00
_cell.angle_beta   90.00
_cell.angle_gamma   90.00
#
_symmetry.space_group_name_H-M   'P 1'
#
loop_
_entity.id
_entity.type
_entity.pdbx_description
1 polymer ?
#
loop_
_entity_poly.entity_id
_entity_poly.type
_entity_poly.pdbx_seq_one_letter_code
_entity_poly.pdbx_strand_id
1 'polypeptide(L)'
;MKLTKNIPARTIERMVLYKRLLSDLLSKGQKTLFSHQLAALAHNTPAQVRRDIMTIGHEGSPHKGYDIASLISRITVILDGSKDRSIALVGVGNLGRAILSYFTYRHPGLTIVAAFDTDESKVDRVISGCRCYHTRDFESKVKELDINVGIITVPAGQAQADADMMVAAGIKGVLNFAPVPLRVPDSVCADRIDIASSLEKLAYFADHLKQRD
;
A
#
# COMPACT_ATOMS: atom_id res chain seq x y z
N MET A 1 8.46 -6.12 24.67
CA MET A 1 9.07 -5.39 23.53
C MET A 1 8.13 -4.24 23.17
N LYS A 2 8.49 -2.99 23.49
CA LYS A 2 7.62 -1.81 23.23
C LYS A 2 7.54 -1.59 21.72
N LEU A 3 6.38 -1.83 21.12
CA LEU A 3 6.07 -1.33 19.78
C LEU A 3 6.27 0.19 19.79
N THR A 4 7.18 0.68 18.95
CA THR A 4 7.58 2.09 18.83
C THR A 4 6.42 2.89 18.26
N LYS A 5 5.55 3.39 19.15
CA LYS A 5 4.30 4.10 18.87
C LYS A 5 4.43 5.44 18.11
N ASN A 6 5.55 5.77 17.44
CA ASN A 6 5.74 7.08 16.80
C ASN A 6 6.73 7.07 15.62
N ILE A 7 6.67 6.09 14.69
CA ILE A 7 7.41 6.21 13.42
C ILE A 7 6.58 7.12 12.48
N PRO A 8 7.15 8.21 11.94
CA PRO A 8 6.42 9.09 11.02
C PRO A 8 5.92 8.35 9.77
N ALA A 9 4.74 8.70 9.27
CA ALA A 9 4.14 8.08 8.07
C ALA A 9 5.10 8.07 6.87
N ARG A 10 5.78 9.19 6.60
CA ARG A 10 6.80 9.28 5.55
C ARG A 10 7.97 8.32 5.76
N THR A 11 8.33 8.01 7.00
CA THR A 11 9.37 7.00 7.30
C THR A 11 8.84 5.60 6.98
N ILE A 12 7.58 5.29 7.30
CA ILE A 12 6.94 4.02 6.92
C ILE A 12 6.87 3.85 5.40
N GLU A 13 6.48 4.88 4.65
CA GLU A 13 6.49 4.86 3.17
C GLU A 13 7.88 4.50 2.63
N ARG A 14 8.93 5.12 3.18
CA ARG A 14 10.32 4.81 2.80
C ARG A 14 10.73 3.40 3.23
N MET A 15 10.30 2.90 4.38
CA MET A 15 10.55 1.52 4.81
C MET A 15 9.95 0.51 3.83
N VAL A 16 8.73 0.75 3.34
CA VAL A 16 8.09 -0.08 2.31
C VAL A 16 8.93 -0.09 1.03
N LEU A 17 9.41 1.08 0.59
CA LEU A 17 10.29 1.20 -0.57
C LEU A 17 11.63 0.47 -0.35
N TYR A 18 12.29 0.68 0.79
CA TYR A 18 13.54 0.03 1.14
C TYR A 18 13.40 -1.49 1.14
N LYS A 19 12.34 -2.06 1.75
CA LYS A 19 12.10 -3.51 1.74
C LYS A 19 12.03 -4.05 0.30
N ARG A 20 11.34 -3.35 -0.61
CA ARG A 20 11.23 -3.75 -2.03
C ARG A 20 12.59 -3.72 -2.73
N LEU A 21 13.31 -2.61 -2.64
CA LEU A 21 14.63 -2.45 -3.27
C LEU A 21 15.64 -3.47 -2.74
N LEU A 22 15.69 -3.65 -1.41
CA LEU A 22 16.58 -4.62 -0.77
C LEU A 22 16.25 -6.05 -1.17
N SER A 23 14.97 -6.40 -1.29
CA SER A 23 14.54 -7.75 -1.71
C SER A 23 14.97 -8.05 -3.15
N ASP A 24 14.90 -7.06 -4.05
CA ASP A 24 15.41 -7.17 -5.42
C ASP A 24 16.94 -7.31 -5.46
N LEU A 25 17.67 -6.56 -4.65
CA LEU A 25 19.13 -6.74 -4.53
C LEU A 25 19.50 -8.12 -3.98
N LEU A 26 18.74 -8.61 -2.99
CA LEU A 26 18.95 -9.92 -2.39
C LEU A 26 18.69 -11.05 -3.39
N SER A 27 17.64 -10.95 -4.22
CA SER A 27 17.34 -11.94 -5.26
C SER A 27 18.42 -11.99 -6.34
N LYS A 28 19.14 -10.89 -6.55
CA LYS A 28 20.32 -10.78 -7.42
C LYS A 28 21.63 -11.24 -6.75
N GLY A 29 21.57 -11.75 -5.51
CA GLY A 29 22.70 -12.30 -4.78
C GLY A 29 23.55 -11.28 -4.01
N GLN A 30 23.15 -10.00 -3.97
CA GLN A 30 23.85 -8.99 -3.19
C GLN A 30 23.59 -9.20 -1.70
N LYS A 31 24.66 -9.25 -0.90
CA LYS A 31 24.58 -9.51 0.55
C LYS A 31 24.64 -8.25 1.40
N THR A 32 25.37 -7.23 0.96
CA THR A 32 25.53 -5.98 1.70
C THR A 32 25.38 -4.75 0.82
N LEU A 33 25.05 -3.61 1.42
CA LEU A 33 25.03 -2.31 0.75
C LEU A 33 25.35 -1.15 1.70
N PHE A 34 25.93 -0.09 1.18
CA PHE A 34 26.14 1.16 1.91
C PHE A 34 24.92 2.10 1.82
N SER A 35 24.79 3.03 2.76
CA SER A 35 23.69 4.00 2.79
C SER A 35 23.60 4.84 1.52
N HIS A 36 24.71 5.14 0.86
CA HIS A 36 24.71 5.95 -0.37
C HIS A 36 24.17 5.18 -1.57
N GLN A 37 24.34 3.86 -1.62
CA GLN A 37 23.78 3.00 -2.66
C GLN A 37 22.26 2.92 -2.51
N LEU A 38 21.76 2.67 -1.28
CA LEU A 38 20.33 2.66 -1.03
C LEU A 38 19.68 4.02 -1.28
N ALA A 39 20.38 5.11 -0.92
CA ALA A 39 19.94 6.47 -1.16
C ALA A 39 19.76 6.77 -2.66
N ALA A 40 20.72 6.36 -3.50
CA ALA A 40 20.63 6.52 -4.94
C ALA A 40 19.42 5.78 -5.54
N LEU A 41 19.19 4.53 -5.12
CA LEU A 41 18.06 3.71 -5.60
C LEU A 41 16.71 4.25 -5.12
N ALA A 42 16.65 4.80 -3.92
CA ALA A 42 15.42 5.31 -3.32
C ALA A 42 15.17 6.81 -3.56
N HIS A 43 15.99 7.46 -4.40
CA HIS A 43 15.95 8.90 -4.66
C HIS A 43 15.93 9.75 -3.37
N ASN A 44 16.84 9.44 -2.45
CA ASN A 44 16.95 10.11 -1.15
C ASN A 44 18.43 10.43 -0.82
N THR A 45 18.69 11.03 0.34
CA THR A 45 20.05 11.31 0.81
C THR A 45 20.61 10.18 1.68
N PRO A 46 21.94 9.93 1.66
CA PRO A 46 22.56 8.95 2.56
C PRO A 46 22.30 9.24 4.04
N ALA A 47 22.22 10.52 4.42
CA ALA A 47 21.92 10.95 5.78
C ALA A 47 20.50 10.56 6.20
N GLN A 48 19.51 10.73 5.31
CA GLN A 48 18.13 10.34 5.58
C GLN A 48 18.00 8.82 5.71
N VAL A 49 18.64 8.05 4.82
CA VAL A 49 18.69 6.58 4.92
C VAL A 49 19.25 6.14 6.28
N ARG A 50 20.38 6.71 6.72
CA ARG A 50 20.97 6.37 8.03
C ARG A 50 20.00 6.68 9.18
N ARG A 51 19.37 7.87 9.16
CA ARG A 51 18.39 8.28 10.18
C ARG A 51 17.20 7.33 10.25
N ASP A 52 16.68 6.93 9.09
CA ASP A 52 15.54 6.01 9.00
C ASP A 52 15.89 4.62 9.52
N ILE A 53 17.06 4.09 9.16
CA ILE A 53 17.53 2.78 9.62
C ILE A 53 17.82 2.79 11.14
N MET A 54 18.41 3.87 11.66
CA MET A 54 18.59 4.07 13.11
C MET A 54 17.26 4.17 13.85
N THR A 55 16.24 4.80 13.25
CA THR A 55 14.90 4.92 13.85
C THR A 55 14.26 3.56 14.12
N ILE A 56 14.52 2.58 13.25
CA ILE A 56 14.06 1.21 13.45
C ILE A 56 15.02 0.39 14.33
N GLY A 57 16.06 0.99 14.92
CA GLY A 57 17.03 0.32 15.80
C GLY A 57 17.88 -0.73 15.07
N HIS A 58 18.25 -0.44 13.82
CA HIS A 58 19.20 -1.23 13.05
C HIS A 58 20.44 -0.38 12.77
N GLU A 59 21.60 -1.01 12.69
CA GLU A 59 22.88 -0.35 12.46
C GLU A 59 23.69 -1.12 11.43
N GLY A 60 24.50 -0.38 10.66
CA GLY A 60 25.43 -0.94 9.70
C GLY A 60 26.87 -0.72 10.14
N SER A 61 27.81 -1.30 9.40
CA SER A 61 29.24 -1.07 9.60
C SER A 61 29.77 -0.03 8.61
N PRO A 62 30.63 0.92 9.03
CA PRO A 62 31.32 1.82 8.11
C PRO A 62 32.13 1.09 7.02
N HIS A 63 32.61 -0.12 7.30
CA HIS A 63 33.46 -0.90 6.39
C HIS A 63 32.67 -1.91 5.56
N LYS A 64 31.55 -2.43 6.08
CA LYS A 64 30.78 -3.51 5.43
C LYS A 64 29.40 -3.08 4.92
N GLY A 65 28.93 -1.89 5.30
CA GLY A 65 27.56 -1.45 5.05
C GLY A 65 26.55 -2.17 5.93
N TYR A 66 25.31 -2.26 5.46
CA TYR A 66 24.23 -3.04 6.06
C TYR A 66 24.19 -4.43 5.45
N ASP A 67 23.95 -5.43 6.28
CA ASP A 67 23.55 -6.75 5.80
C ASP A 67 22.10 -6.68 5.28
N ILE A 68 21.91 -7.03 4.01
CA ILE A 68 20.62 -6.88 3.32
C ILE A 68 19.55 -7.76 3.96
N ALA A 69 19.86 -9.02 4.26
CA ALA A 69 18.90 -9.96 4.81
C ALA A 69 18.44 -9.54 6.22
N SER A 70 19.39 -9.14 7.07
CA SER A 70 19.13 -8.63 8.41
C SER A 70 18.30 -7.34 8.39
N LEU A 71 18.62 -6.41 7.48
CA LEU A 71 17.86 -5.16 7.33
C LEU A 71 16.44 -5.43 6.83
N ILE A 72 16.25 -6.32 5.84
CA ILE A 72 14.92 -6.74 5.38
C ILE A 72 14.12 -7.34 6.54
N SER A 73 14.73 -8.24 7.33
CA SER A 73 14.08 -8.84 8.49
C SER A 73 13.65 -7.79 9.50
N ARG A 74 14.51 -6.81 9.80
CA ARG A 74 14.18 -5.74 10.74
C ARG A 74 13.07 -4.83 10.22
N ILE A 75 13.12 -4.43 8.94
CA ILE A 75 12.05 -3.66 8.31
C ILE A 75 10.74 -4.46 8.33
N THR A 76 10.80 -5.77 8.07
CA THR A 76 9.65 -6.67 8.12
C THR A 76 9.04 -6.68 9.51
N VAL A 77 9.81 -6.79 10.60
CA VAL A 77 9.27 -6.72 11.97
C VAL A 77 8.57 -5.38 12.28
N ILE A 78 9.03 -4.28 11.69
CA ILE A 78 8.41 -2.96 11.88
C ILE A 78 7.12 -2.81 11.06
N LEU A 79 7.11 -3.33 9.82
CA LEU A 79 5.97 -3.25 8.92
C LEU A 79 4.91 -4.32 9.23
N ASP A 80 5.32 -5.48 9.74
CA ASP A 80 4.47 -6.64 9.96
C ASP A 80 4.20 -6.84 11.45
N GLY A 81 2.96 -6.52 11.82
CA GLY A 81 2.23 -7.25 12.84
C GLY A 81 1.77 -8.61 12.30
N SER A 82 2.69 -9.50 11.95
CA SER A 82 2.48 -10.97 11.91
C SER A 82 1.47 -11.65 10.96
N LYS A 83 0.83 -11.03 9.95
CA LYS A 83 -0.11 -11.76 9.06
C LYS A 83 -0.14 -11.27 7.61
N ASP A 84 -0.44 -12.20 6.70
CA ASP A 84 -0.97 -11.90 5.37
C ASP A 84 -2.18 -10.98 5.51
N ARG A 85 -2.21 -9.88 4.76
CA ARG A 85 -3.31 -8.91 4.83
C ARG A 85 -4.37 -9.26 3.79
N SER A 86 -5.51 -9.72 4.27
CA SER A 86 -6.73 -9.90 3.50
C SER A 86 -7.33 -8.54 3.14
N ILE A 87 -7.46 -8.29 1.84
CA ILE A 87 -7.97 -7.03 1.28
C ILE A 87 -9.31 -7.30 0.58
N ALA A 88 -10.27 -6.41 0.80
CA ALA A 88 -11.49 -6.30 -0.01
C ALA A 88 -11.35 -5.24 -1.11
N LEU A 89 -11.97 -5.45 -2.26
CA LEU A 89 -12.12 -4.43 -3.30
C LEU A 89 -13.60 -4.21 -3.61
N VAL A 90 -14.08 -2.97 -3.50
CA VAL A 90 -15.47 -2.59 -3.81
C VAL A 90 -15.49 -1.78 -5.11
N GLY A 91 -16.27 -2.24 -6.08
CA GLY A 91 -16.41 -1.64 -7.41
C GLY A 91 -15.53 -2.33 -8.46
N VAL A 92 -16.05 -3.35 -9.12
CA VAL A 92 -15.36 -4.14 -10.15
C VAL A 92 -15.62 -3.59 -11.55
N GLY A 93 -15.43 -2.28 -11.69
CA GLY A 93 -15.35 -1.58 -12.98
C GLY A 93 -13.99 -1.77 -13.66
N ASN A 94 -13.66 -0.91 -14.62
CA ASN A 94 -12.37 -0.99 -15.34
C ASN A 94 -11.17 -0.90 -14.40
N LEU A 95 -11.16 0.07 -13.49
CA LEU A 95 -10.07 0.26 -12.54
C LEU A 95 -9.99 -0.90 -11.52
N GLY A 96 -11.13 -1.32 -10.97
CA GLY A 96 -11.18 -2.45 -10.05
C GLY A 96 -10.62 -3.73 -10.67
N ARG A 97 -11.01 -4.05 -11.92
CA ARG A 97 -10.46 -5.20 -12.67
C ARG A 97 -8.96 -5.07 -12.94
N ALA A 98 -8.48 -3.88 -13.28
CA ALA A 98 -7.05 -3.63 -13.47
C ALA A 98 -6.26 -3.88 -12.18
N ILE A 99 -6.76 -3.40 -11.04
CA ILE A 99 -6.16 -3.62 -9.72
C ILE A 99 -6.16 -5.11 -9.37
N LEU A 100 -7.29 -5.82 -9.50
CA LEU A 100 -7.35 -7.26 -9.25
C LEU A 100 -6.28 -8.01 -10.07
N SER A 101 -6.20 -7.72 -11.36
CA SER A 101 -5.23 -8.34 -12.27
C SER A 101 -3.78 -8.03 -11.90
N TYR A 102 -3.51 -6.81 -11.44
CA TYR A 102 -2.17 -6.40 -10.99
C TYR A 102 -1.72 -7.16 -9.74
N PHE A 103 -2.61 -7.32 -8.75
CA PHE A 103 -2.30 -7.96 -7.47
C PHE A 103 -2.31 -9.49 -7.51
N THR A 104 -2.91 -10.12 -8.53
CA THR A 104 -3.00 -11.59 -8.66
C THR A 104 -1.63 -12.28 -8.64
N TYR A 105 -0.55 -11.61 -9.10
CA TYR A 105 0.73 -12.27 -9.37
C TYR A 105 1.94 -11.70 -8.63
N ARG A 106 1.82 -10.60 -7.85
CA ARG A 106 2.98 -9.72 -7.61
C ARG A 106 3.30 -9.29 -6.19
N HIS A 107 2.52 -9.62 -5.16
CA HIS A 107 2.75 -9.06 -3.82
C HIS A 107 2.62 -10.06 -2.67
N PRO A 108 3.74 -10.70 -2.25
CA PRO A 108 3.78 -11.47 -1.01
C PRO A 108 3.31 -10.61 0.18
N GLY A 109 2.31 -11.10 0.92
CA GLY A 109 1.76 -10.44 2.12
C GLY A 109 0.60 -9.46 1.90
N LEU A 110 0.20 -9.18 0.65
CA LEU A 110 -1.01 -8.41 0.32
C LEU A 110 -1.87 -9.20 -0.68
N THR A 111 -3.04 -9.67 -0.25
CA THR A 111 -3.91 -10.50 -1.11
C THR A 111 -5.30 -9.92 -1.14
N ILE A 112 -5.81 -9.64 -2.35
CA ILE A 112 -7.21 -9.29 -2.53
C ILE A 112 -8.03 -10.58 -2.53
N VAL A 113 -8.63 -10.89 -1.39
CA VAL A 113 -9.32 -12.16 -1.14
C VAL A 113 -10.79 -12.13 -1.55
N ALA A 114 -11.37 -10.93 -1.66
CA ALA A 114 -12.76 -10.74 -2.07
C ALA A 114 -12.94 -9.44 -2.86
N ALA A 115 -13.76 -9.51 -3.91
CA ALA A 115 -14.26 -8.35 -4.63
C ALA A 115 -15.78 -8.20 -4.40
N PHE A 116 -16.30 -6.99 -4.51
CA PHE A 116 -17.71 -6.68 -4.27
C PHE A 116 -18.24 -5.73 -5.34
N ASP A 117 -19.46 -6.00 -5.82
CA ASP A 117 -20.17 -5.17 -6.78
C ASP A 117 -21.69 -5.34 -6.60
N THR A 118 -22.48 -4.39 -7.08
CA THR A 118 -23.94 -4.49 -7.10
C THR A 118 -24.48 -5.00 -8.44
N ASP A 119 -23.62 -5.06 -9.47
CA ASP A 119 -23.97 -5.61 -10.78
C ASP A 119 -24.07 -7.13 -10.72
N GLU A 120 -25.29 -7.66 -10.77
CA GLU A 120 -25.60 -9.10 -10.77
C GLU A 120 -24.88 -9.87 -11.89
N SER A 121 -24.46 -9.21 -12.98
CA SER A 121 -23.67 -9.86 -14.02
C SER A 121 -22.23 -10.17 -13.58
N LYS A 122 -21.75 -9.60 -12.48
CA LYS A 122 -20.41 -9.82 -11.90
C LYS A 122 -20.46 -10.68 -10.64
N VAL A 123 -21.55 -10.59 -9.88
CA VAL A 123 -21.76 -11.36 -8.65
C VAL A 123 -21.61 -12.86 -8.93
N ASP A 124 -21.02 -13.57 -7.97
CA ASP A 124 -20.72 -15.00 -8.01
C ASP A 124 -19.75 -15.46 -9.09
N ARG A 125 -19.09 -14.53 -9.80
CA ARG A 125 -18.03 -14.83 -10.75
C ARG A 125 -16.65 -14.70 -10.13
N VAL A 126 -15.69 -15.41 -10.72
CA VAL A 126 -14.26 -15.21 -10.44
C VAL A 126 -13.72 -14.23 -11.48
N ILE A 127 -13.19 -13.10 -11.03
CA ILE A 127 -12.66 -12.02 -11.86
C ILE A 127 -11.19 -11.86 -11.49
N SER A 128 -10.30 -12.13 -12.45
CA SER A 128 -8.85 -12.09 -12.24
C SER A 128 -8.42 -12.87 -10.99
N GLY A 129 -8.90 -14.10 -10.83
CA GLY A 129 -8.57 -14.99 -9.70
C GLY A 129 -9.26 -14.64 -8.37
N CYS A 130 -10.06 -13.58 -8.29
CA CYS A 130 -10.77 -13.16 -7.09
C CYS A 130 -12.29 -13.39 -7.22
N ARG A 131 -12.93 -13.98 -6.20
CA ARG A 131 -14.40 -14.16 -6.18
C ARG A 131 -15.07 -12.80 -5.95
N CYS A 132 -16.05 -12.47 -6.79
CA CYS A 132 -16.91 -11.30 -6.64
C CYS A 132 -18.21 -11.69 -5.91
N TYR A 133 -18.49 -11.00 -4.81
CA TYR A 133 -19.71 -11.15 -4.02
C TYR A 133 -20.62 -9.93 -4.21
N HIS A 134 -21.89 -10.08 -3.87
CA HIS A 134 -22.79 -8.93 -3.83
C HIS A 134 -22.44 -8.04 -2.62
N THR A 135 -22.53 -6.71 -2.77
CA THR A 135 -22.21 -5.75 -1.69
C THR A 135 -23.04 -5.95 -0.42
N ARG A 136 -24.26 -6.50 -0.54
CA ARG A 136 -25.11 -6.87 0.62
C ARG A 136 -24.45 -7.90 1.57
N ASP A 137 -23.55 -8.73 1.05
CA ASP A 137 -22.86 -9.77 1.81
C ASP A 137 -21.56 -9.25 2.44
N PHE A 138 -21.23 -7.96 2.24
CA PHE A 138 -19.94 -7.36 2.60
C PHE A 138 -19.57 -7.61 4.06
N GLU A 139 -20.44 -7.26 5.01
CA GLU A 139 -20.15 -7.41 6.44
C GLU A 139 -19.87 -8.87 6.81
N SER A 140 -20.65 -9.80 6.27
CA SER A 140 -20.47 -11.24 6.54
C SER A 140 -19.12 -11.74 6.02
N LYS A 141 -18.73 -11.34 4.80
CA LYS A 141 -17.49 -11.75 4.16
C LYS A 141 -16.25 -11.08 4.76
N VAL A 142 -16.37 -9.84 5.24
CA VAL A 142 -15.30 -9.18 6.00
C VAL A 142 -14.92 -9.98 7.24
N LYS A 143 -15.91 -10.46 8.00
CA LYS A 143 -15.69 -11.29 9.19
C LYS A 143 -15.16 -12.67 8.84
N GLU A 144 -15.75 -13.33 7.84
CA GLU A 144 -15.36 -14.68 7.40
C GLU A 144 -13.91 -14.74 6.91
N LEU A 145 -13.44 -13.71 6.19
CA LEU A 145 -12.15 -13.69 5.51
C LEU A 145 -11.07 -12.89 6.26
N ASP A 146 -11.34 -12.46 7.51
CA ASP A 146 -10.45 -11.63 8.35
C ASP A 146 -9.92 -10.38 7.61
N ILE A 147 -10.81 -9.69 6.88
CA ILE A 147 -10.45 -8.54 6.06
C ILE A 147 -10.32 -7.30 6.95
N ASN A 148 -9.18 -6.61 6.86
CA ASN A 148 -8.90 -5.40 7.64
C ASN A 148 -8.65 -4.14 6.79
N VAL A 149 -8.44 -4.31 5.48
CA VAL A 149 -8.19 -3.22 4.52
C VAL A 149 -9.16 -3.34 3.33
N GLY A 150 -9.71 -2.21 2.90
CA GLY A 150 -10.58 -2.11 1.74
C GLY A 150 -10.02 -1.17 0.66
N ILE A 151 -10.33 -1.47 -0.60
CA ILE A 151 -10.07 -0.61 -1.75
C ILE A 151 -11.41 -0.16 -2.31
N ILE A 152 -11.57 1.15 -2.56
CA ILE A 152 -12.78 1.73 -3.16
C ILE A 152 -12.45 2.21 -4.57
N THR A 153 -13.12 1.62 -5.56
CA THR A 153 -12.95 1.93 -6.99
C THR A 153 -14.28 2.25 -7.68
N VAL A 154 -15.24 2.77 -6.92
CA VAL A 154 -16.57 3.18 -7.41
C VAL A 154 -16.61 4.66 -7.84
N PRO A 155 -17.65 5.08 -8.58
CA PRO A 155 -17.88 6.49 -8.90
C PRO A 155 -18.09 7.35 -7.64
N ALA A 156 -17.87 8.66 -7.79
CA ALA A 156 -17.94 9.65 -6.70
C ALA A 156 -19.21 9.56 -5.84
N GLY A 157 -20.38 9.40 -6.47
CA GLY A 157 -21.68 9.40 -5.78
C GLY A 157 -21.87 8.24 -4.80
N GLN A 158 -21.13 7.14 -4.98
CA GLN A 158 -21.26 5.94 -4.15
C GLN A 158 -20.13 5.83 -3.10
N ALA A 159 -19.01 6.52 -3.30
CA ALA A 159 -17.79 6.30 -2.54
C ALA A 159 -17.93 6.49 -1.01
N GLN A 160 -18.70 7.49 -0.56
CA GLN A 160 -18.91 7.70 0.88
C GLN A 160 -19.76 6.60 1.50
N ALA A 161 -20.83 6.16 0.82
CA ALA A 161 -21.69 5.09 1.34
C ALA A 161 -20.92 3.77 1.47
N ASP A 162 -20.06 3.46 0.49
CA ASP A 162 -19.20 2.27 0.57
C ASP A 162 -18.13 2.41 1.66
N ALA A 163 -17.61 3.61 1.89
CA ALA A 163 -16.69 3.87 3.01
C ALA A 163 -17.38 3.68 4.37
N ASP A 164 -18.60 4.18 4.54
CA ASP A 164 -19.37 4.03 5.77
C ASP A 164 -19.69 2.55 6.03
N MET A 165 -20.05 1.80 4.98
CA MET A 165 -20.22 0.35 5.04
C MET A 165 -18.93 -0.36 5.47
N MET A 166 -17.78 0.00 4.89
CA MET A 166 -16.47 -0.55 5.27
C MET A 166 -16.17 -0.31 6.74
N VAL A 167 -16.36 0.92 7.21
CA VAL A 167 -16.15 1.31 8.61
C VAL A 167 -17.06 0.48 9.54
N ALA A 168 -18.35 0.36 9.21
CA ALA A 168 -19.31 -0.41 10.00
C ALA A 168 -18.95 -1.90 10.07
N ALA A 169 -18.40 -2.47 9.00
CA ALA A 169 -17.93 -3.86 8.95
C ALA A 169 -16.61 -4.11 9.71
N GLY A 170 -15.96 -3.05 10.21
CA GLY A 170 -14.74 -3.15 11.01
C GLY A 170 -13.43 -2.94 10.25
N ILE A 171 -13.49 -2.53 8.98
CA ILE A 171 -12.30 -2.17 8.18
C ILE A 171 -11.53 -1.04 8.88
N LYS A 172 -10.19 -1.16 8.90
CA LYS A 172 -9.29 -0.20 9.57
C LYS A 172 -8.47 0.64 8.60
N GLY A 173 -8.31 0.18 7.36
CA GLY A 173 -7.62 0.91 6.30
C GLY A 173 -8.46 0.98 5.03
N VAL A 174 -8.57 2.16 4.43
CA VAL A 174 -9.27 2.36 3.16
C VAL A 174 -8.33 3.02 2.16
N LEU A 175 -8.11 2.37 1.02
CA LEU A 175 -7.44 2.96 -0.13
C LEU A 175 -8.49 3.42 -1.14
N ASN A 176 -8.63 4.73 -1.27
CA ASN A 176 -9.66 5.36 -2.07
C ASN A 176 -9.13 5.80 -3.45
N PHE A 177 -9.71 5.26 -4.51
CA PHE A 177 -9.50 5.72 -5.88
C PHE A 177 -10.67 6.56 -6.43
N ALA A 178 -11.75 6.72 -5.67
CA ALA A 178 -12.84 7.58 -6.10
C ALA A 178 -12.37 9.05 -6.14
N PRO A 179 -12.89 9.87 -7.07
CA PRO A 179 -12.44 11.25 -7.26
C PRO A 179 -13.01 12.22 -6.21
N VAL A 180 -13.27 11.74 -4.99
CA VAL A 180 -13.80 12.53 -3.86
C VAL A 180 -13.10 12.11 -2.57
N PRO A 181 -12.84 13.05 -1.64
CA PRO A 181 -12.32 12.69 -0.32
C PRO A 181 -13.41 11.95 0.48
N LEU A 182 -12.99 11.04 1.36
CA LEU A 182 -13.88 10.31 2.25
C LEU A 182 -13.83 10.91 3.65
N ARG A 183 -14.97 10.91 4.34
CA ARG A 183 -15.03 11.17 5.78
C ARG A 183 -15.05 9.83 6.51
N VAL A 184 -14.04 9.58 7.34
CA VAL A 184 -13.91 8.38 8.16
C VAL A 184 -13.59 8.78 9.61
N PRO A 185 -13.96 7.98 10.62
CA PRO A 185 -13.60 8.27 12.01
C PRO A 185 -12.09 8.09 12.24
N ASP A 186 -11.54 8.72 13.28
CA ASP A 186 -10.10 8.66 13.64
C ASP A 186 -9.56 7.23 13.86
N SER A 187 -10.46 6.28 14.13
CA SER A 187 -10.13 4.85 14.26
C SER A 187 -9.83 4.14 12.93
N VAL A 188 -10.01 4.82 11.79
CA VAL A 188 -9.82 4.30 10.43
C VAL A 188 -8.88 5.20 9.66
N CYS A 189 -7.87 4.60 9.03
CA CYS A 189 -6.95 5.30 8.15
C CYS A 189 -7.51 5.27 6.72
N ALA A 190 -7.70 6.44 6.11
CA ALA A 190 -8.05 6.55 4.69
C ALA A 190 -6.94 7.28 3.94
N ASP A 191 -6.47 6.67 2.84
CA ASP A 191 -5.55 7.29 1.91
C ASP A 191 -6.17 7.36 0.52
N ARG A 192 -5.88 8.41 -0.24
CA ARG A 192 -6.46 8.64 -1.56
C ARG A 192 -5.39 8.65 -2.62
N ILE A 193 -5.58 7.83 -3.66
CA ILE A 193 -4.75 7.88 -4.87
C ILE A 193 -5.52 8.65 -5.95
N ASP A 194 -5.07 9.87 -6.22
CA ASP A 194 -5.58 10.70 -7.30
C ASP A 194 -4.57 10.77 -8.45
N ILE A 195 -4.81 9.94 -9.47
CA ILE A 195 -3.96 9.89 -10.66
C ILE A 195 -4.11 11.18 -11.47
N ALA A 196 -5.31 11.76 -11.55
CA ALA A 196 -5.58 12.96 -12.34
C ALA A 196 -4.84 14.16 -11.75
N SER A 197 -4.99 14.42 -10.44
CA SER A 197 -4.25 15.50 -9.77
C SER A 197 -2.74 15.32 -9.86
N SER A 198 -2.26 14.07 -9.83
CA SER A 198 -0.83 13.78 -9.99
C SER A 198 -0.34 14.14 -11.40
N LEU A 199 -1.12 13.83 -12.44
CA LEU A 199 -0.81 14.18 -13.82
C LEU A 199 -0.90 15.70 -14.07
N GLU A 200 -1.92 16.38 -13.54
CA GLU A 200 -2.04 17.84 -13.64
C GLU A 200 -0.84 18.55 -13.03
N LYS A 201 -0.41 18.11 -11.84
CA LYS A 201 0.79 18.63 -11.19
C LYS A 201 2.03 18.43 -12.07
N LEU A 202 2.20 17.25 -12.67
CA LEU A 202 3.33 16.96 -13.55
C LEU A 202 3.28 17.81 -14.83
N ALA A 203 2.09 17.97 -15.43
CA ALA A 203 1.90 18.82 -16.60
C ALA A 203 2.28 20.27 -16.29
N TYR A 204 1.82 20.81 -15.15
CA TYR A 204 2.21 22.15 -14.69
C TYR A 204 3.74 22.30 -14.61
N PHE A 205 4.44 21.38 -13.95
CA PHE A 205 5.89 21.47 -13.88
C PHE A 205 6.56 21.30 -15.25
N ALA A 206 6.09 20.39 -16.10
CA ALA A 206 6.62 20.19 -17.44
C ALA A 206 6.55 21.47 -18.28
N ASP A 207 5.45 22.22 -18.18
CA ASP A 207 5.26 23.48 -18.90
C ASP A 207 6.17 24.59 -18.36
N HIS A 208 6.46 24.60 -17.06
CA HIS A 208 7.27 25.64 -16.41
C HIS A 208 8.77 25.30 -16.32
N LEU A 209 9.18 24.09 -16.71
CA LEU A 209 10.60 23.73 -16.88
C LEU A 209 11.25 24.49 -18.04
N LYS A 210 10.47 24.94 -19.04
CA LYS A 210 10.95 25.70 -20.21
C LYS A 210 11.27 27.17 -19.94
N GLN A 211 11.11 27.66 -18.71
CA GLN A 211 11.35 29.07 -18.34
C GLN A 211 12.62 29.28 -17.51
N ARG A 212 13.56 28.34 -17.52
CA ARG A 212 14.78 28.36 -16.70
C ARG A 212 16.09 28.34 -17.48
N ASP A 213 16.04 28.65 -18.78
CA ASP A 213 17.22 28.92 -19.62
C ASP A 213 17.40 30.43 -19.81
#